data_AF-A0A3N5U6B0-F1
#
_entry.id   AF-A0A3N5U6B0-F1
#
_cell.length_a   1.000
_cell.length_b   1.000
_cell.length_c   1.000
_cell.angle_alpha   90.00
_cell.angle_beta   90.00
_cell.angle_gamma   90.00
#
_symmetry.space_group_name_H-M   'P 1'
#
loop_
_entity.id
_entity.type
_entity.pdbx_description
1 polymer ?
#
loop_
_entity_poly.entity_id
_entity_poly.type
_entity_poly.pdbx_seq_one_letter_code
_entity_poly.pdbx_strand_id
1 'polypeptide(L)'
;MKIPNNAARAIAFLLLFVAGVRAFAADGGIIGRYALIIGKNDGGQDRVMLRFAATDAIAFSTVLQEMGGLEKSRQVLLIEPSFTDIHDGFARITEVIKNEQVSLRRSEFIVYYSGHSD
;
A
#
# COMPACT_ATOMS: atom_id res chain seq x y z
N MET A 1 -7.38 -10.02 -54.63
CA MET A 1 -6.33 -9.01 -54.39
C MET A 1 -5.16 -9.70 -53.68
N LYS A 2 -4.05 -9.99 -54.38
CA LYS A 2 -2.90 -10.72 -53.80
C LYS A 2 -2.08 -9.74 -52.96
N ILE A 3 -2.04 -9.94 -51.65
CA ILE A 3 -1.17 -9.17 -50.75
C ILE A 3 0.28 -9.49 -51.14
N PRO A 4 1.12 -8.51 -51.49
CA PRO A 4 2.51 -8.76 -51.85
C PRO A 4 3.26 -9.36 -50.64
N ASN A 5 4.15 -10.32 -50.87
CA ASN A 5 4.84 -11.10 -49.81
C ASN A 5 5.55 -10.22 -48.75
N ASN A 6 5.97 -9.01 -49.13
CA ASN A 6 6.61 -8.06 -48.21
C ASN A 6 5.59 -7.43 -47.24
N ALA A 7 4.35 -7.21 -47.69
CA ALA A 7 3.26 -6.73 -46.83
C ALA A 7 2.79 -7.83 -45.86
N ALA A 8 2.74 -9.09 -46.30
CA ALA A 8 2.43 -10.22 -45.42
C ALA A 8 3.48 -10.39 -44.30
N ARG A 9 4.77 -10.21 -44.62
CA ARG A 9 5.87 -10.20 -43.64
C ARG A 9 5.76 -9.02 -42.67
N ALA A 10 5.51 -7.81 -43.17
CA ALA A 10 5.34 -6.62 -42.32
C ALA A 10 4.17 -6.77 -41.35
N ILE A 11 3.05 -7.35 -41.80
CA ILE A 11 1.89 -7.64 -40.94
C ILE A 11 2.24 -8.69 -39.89
N ALA A 12 2.96 -9.76 -40.26
CA ALA A 12 3.41 -10.77 -39.30
C ALA A 12 4.35 -10.18 -38.22
N PHE A 13 5.29 -9.31 -38.62
CA PHE A 13 6.16 -8.60 -37.68
C PHE A 13 5.37 -7.66 -36.75
N LEU A 14 4.39 -6.93 -37.29
CA LEU A 14 3.52 -6.06 -36.49
C LEU A 14 2.68 -6.86 -35.48
N LEU A 15 2.13 -8.01 -35.90
CA LEU A 15 1.35 -8.89 -35.01
C LEU A 15 2.21 -9.51 -33.91
N LEU A 16 3.43 -9.94 -34.21
CA LEU A 16 4.39 -10.42 -33.21
C LEU A 16 4.82 -9.32 -32.24
N PHE A 17 5.01 -8.10 -32.73
CA PHE A 17 5.35 -6.95 -31.89
C PHE A 17 4.21 -6.62 -30.91
N VAL A 18 2.96 -6.59 -31.38
CA VAL A 18 1.78 -6.34 -30.53
C VAL A 18 1.57 -7.46 -29.49
N ALA A 19 1.81 -8.72 -29.84
CA ALA A 19 1.73 -9.84 -28.91
C ALA A 19 2.81 -9.76 -27.81
N GLY A 20 4.04 -9.37 -28.18
CA GLY A 20 5.15 -9.18 -27.23
C GLY A 20 4.87 -8.08 -26.19
N VAL A 21 4.27 -6.97 -26.60
CA VAL A 21 3.93 -5.84 -25.69
C VAL A 21 2.92 -6.25 -24.61
N ARG A 22 1.98 -7.17 -24.91
CA ARG A 22 0.98 -7.61 -23.92
C ARG A 22 1.54 -8.48 -22.80
N ALA A 23 2.59 -9.26 -23.08
CA ALA A 23 3.23 -10.11 -22.08
C ALA A 23 3.95 -9.29 -20.99
N PHE A 24 4.53 -8.14 -21.35
CA PHE A 24 5.17 -7.22 -20.39
C PHE A 24 4.19 -6.44 -19.52
N ALA A 25 2.91 -6.32 -19.92
CA ALA A 25 1.89 -5.61 -19.15
C ALA A 25 1.25 -6.48 -18.04
N ALA A 26 1.59 -7.76 -17.95
CA ALA A 26 0.90 -8.72 -17.08
C ALA A 26 1.21 -8.56 -15.58
N ASP A 27 2.33 -7.92 -15.22
CA ASP A 27 2.80 -7.79 -13.83
C ASP A 27 2.32 -6.51 -13.11
N GLY A 28 1.62 -5.60 -13.82
CA GLY A 28 1.08 -4.35 -13.29
C GLY A 28 -0.30 -4.49 -12.65
N GLY A 29 -0.52 -5.50 -11.80
CA GLY A 29 -1.77 -5.59 -11.04
C GLY A 29 -2.03 -4.36 -10.18
N ILE A 30 -3.28 -3.95 -10.00
CA ILE A 30 -3.62 -2.91 -9.01
C ILE A 30 -3.26 -3.45 -7.63
N ILE A 31 -2.19 -2.90 -7.03
CA ILE A 31 -1.77 -3.20 -5.66
C ILE A 31 -2.58 -2.31 -4.72
N GLY A 32 -3.42 -2.92 -3.88
CA GLY A 32 -4.08 -2.18 -2.81
C GLY A 32 -3.19 -2.16 -1.57
N ARG A 33 -2.61 -1.00 -1.25
CA ARG A 33 -1.84 -0.79 -0.03
C ARG A 33 -2.74 -0.29 1.08
N TYR A 34 -2.57 -0.86 2.27
CA TYR A 34 -3.28 -0.50 3.49
C TYR A 34 -2.26 -0.31 4.61
N ALA A 35 -2.54 0.58 5.56
CA ALA A 35 -1.62 0.81 6.67
C ALA A 35 -2.31 1.01 8.01
N LEU A 36 -1.74 0.41 9.06
CA LEU A 36 -1.97 0.78 10.44
C LEU A 36 -0.67 1.39 10.99
N ILE A 37 -0.72 2.66 11.36
CA ILE A 37 0.46 3.46 11.72
C ILE A 37 0.24 4.00 13.13
N ILE A 38 1.16 3.70 14.03
CA ILE A 38 1.01 3.94 15.47
C ILE A 38 2.24 4.70 15.98
N GLY A 39 2.00 5.81 16.67
CA GLY A 39 3.03 6.57 17.38
C GLY A 39 2.63 6.82 18.83
N LYS A 40 3.43 6.36 19.79
CA LYS A 40 3.16 6.54 21.23
C LYS A 40 4.42 6.95 21.97
N ASN A 41 4.45 8.18 22.47
CA ASN A 41 5.56 8.67 23.28
C ASN A 41 5.48 8.21 24.73
N ASP A 42 4.26 8.13 25.29
CA ASP A 42 4.07 7.77 26.69
C ASP A 42 4.20 6.25 26.91
N GLY A 43 5.28 5.83 27.57
CA GLY A 43 5.51 4.43 27.95
C GLY A 43 4.85 3.99 29.25
N GLY A 44 4.12 4.87 29.94
CA GLY A 44 3.55 4.61 31.27
C GLY A 44 4.46 5.03 32.42
N GLN A 45 4.01 4.73 33.65
CA GLN A 45 4.56 5.33 34.88
C GLN A 45 6.06 5.13 35.10
N ASP A 46 6.64 4.03 34.60
CA ASP A 46 8.06 3.67 34.84
C ASP A 46 8.97 3.96 33.64
N ARG A 47 8.49 4.68 32.62
CA ARG A 47 9.22 4.94 31.39
C ARG A 47 9.41 6.45 31.17
N VAL A 48 10.57 6.81 30.62
CA VAL A 48 10.81 8.19 30.19
C VAL A 48 10.00 8.46 28.93
N MET A 49 9.25 9.56 28.94
CA MET A 49 8.52 10.06 27.78
C MET A 49 9.45 10.23 26.56
N LEU A 50 9.12 9.54 25.46
CA LEU A 50 9.83 9.72 24.19
C LEU A 50 9.48 11.09 23.56
N ARG A 51 10.34 11.57 22.67
CA ARG A 51 10.15 12.88 22.04
C ARG A 51 9.55 12.82 20.64
N PHE A 52 9.72 11.67 19.96
CA PHE A 52 9.57 11.62 18.51
C PHE A 52 8.65 10.49 18.00
N ALA A 53 8.16 9.60 18.85
CA ALA A 53 7.38 8.46 18.39
C ALA A 53 6.09 8.87 17.64
N ALA A 54 5.39 9.88 18.16
CA ALA A 54 4.24 10.47 17.47
C ALA A 54 4.62 11.16 16.15
N THR A 55 5.70 11.95 16.14
CA THR A 55 6.13 12.67 14.93
C THR A 55 6.66 11.74 13.85
N ASP A 56 7.30 10.63 14.23
CA ASP A 56 7.78 9.60 13.32
C ASP A 56 6.62 8.90 12.62
N ALA A 57 5.56 8.55 13.36
CA ALA A 57 4.34 7.96 12.81
C ALA A 57 3.65 8.90 11.80
N ILE A 58 3.59 10.21 12.11
CA ILE A 58 3.05 11.21 11.18
C ILE A 58 3.92 11.31 9.92
N ALA A 59 5.23 11.42 10.07
CA ALA A 59 6.16 11.53 8.94
C ALA A 59 6.08 10.28 8.03
N PHE A 60 6.02 9.08 8.62
CA PHE A 60 5.87 7.83 7.90
C PHE A 60 4.55 7.77 7.12
N SER A 61 3.44 8.18 7.74
CA SER A 61 2.13 8.29 7.09
C SER A 61 2.16 9.24 5.88
N THR A 62 2.82 10.40 6.01
CA THR A 62 2.99 11.35 4.91
C THR A 62 3.79 10.75 3.76
N VAL A 63 4.93 10.11 4.05
CA VAL A 63 5.76 9.45 3.04
C VAL A 63 4.99 8.36 2.29
N LEU A 64 4.21 7.53 3.00
CA LEU A 64 3.41 6.51 2.33
C LEU A 64 2.32 7.09 1.43
N GLN A 65 1.72 8.23 1.82
CA GLN A 65 0.73 8.91 0.98
C GLN A 65 1.36 9.55 -0.25
N GLU A 66 2.49 10.25 -0.09
CA GLU A 66 3.11 11.02 -1.16
C GLU A 66 3.91 10.15 -2.14
N MET A 67 4.60 9.13 -1.64
CA MET A 67 5.52 8.31 -2.44
C MET A 67 5.18 6.83 -2.42
N GLY A 68 4.51 6.35 -1.37
CA GLY A 68 4.16 4.94 -1.20
C GLY A 68 2.91 4.49 -1.96
N GLY A 69 2.15 5.40 -2.57
CA GLY A 69 0.89 5.06 -3.25
C GLY A 69 -0.22 4.61 -2.28
N LEU A 70 -0.13 5.00 -1.00
CA LEU A 70 -1.15 4.72 0.00
C LEU A 70 -2.24 5.80 -0.05
N GLU A 71 -3.47 5.39 -0.34
CA GLU A 71 -4.61 6.29 -0.24
C GLU A 71 -4.93 6.62 1.23
N LYS A 72 -5.32 7.87 1.50
CA LYS A 72 -5.68 8.31 2.85
C LYS A 72 -6.87 7.53 3.45
N SER A 73 -7.78 7.03 2.63
CA SER A 73 -8.89 6.16 3.04
C SER A 73 -8.43 4.76 3.49
N ARG A 74 -7.26 4.30 3.03
CA ARG A 74 -6.70 2.98 3.30
C ARG A 74 -5.73 2.95 4.47
N GLN A 75 -5.73 3.99 5.30
CA GLN A 75 -4.87 4.04 6.48
C GLN A 75 -5.63 4.35 7.76
N VAL A 76 -5.10 3.84 8.85
CA VAL A 76 -5.46 4.22 10.21
C VAL A 76 -4.18 4.73 10.88
N LEU A 77 -4.17 6.01 11.25
CA LEU A 77 -3.10 6.65 12.00
C LEU A 77 -3.56 6.87 13.44
N LEU A 78 -2.81 6.35 14.41
CA LEU A 78 -3.09 6.45 15.85
C LEU A 78 -1.93 7.17 16.55
N ILE A 79 -2.24 8.24 17.29
CA ILE A 79 -1.27 9.05 18.03
C ILE A 79 -1.62 9.04 19.51
N GLU A 80 -0.63 8.69 20.34
CA GLU A 80 -0.80 8.42 21.78
C GLU A 80 -1.97 7.46 22.10
N PRO A 81 -2.14 6.33 21.39
CA PRO A 81 -3.30 5.46 21.61
C PRO A 81 -3.25 4.72 22.94
N SER A 82 -4.43 4.42 23.46
CA SER A 82 -4.64 3.35 24.44
C SER A 82 -4.56 1.97 23.79
N PHE A 83 -4.56 0.91 24.61
CA PHE A 83 -4.63 -0.47 24.11
C PHE A 83 -5.92 -0.71 23.31
N THR A 84 -7.05 -0.18 23.79
CA THR A 84 -8.35 -0.29 23.11
C THR A 84 -8.31 0.38 21.74
N ASP A 85 -7.69 1.56 21.63
CA ASP A 85 -7.58 2.27 20.34
C ASP A 85 -6.80 1.47 19.30
N ILE A 86 -5.75 0.74 19.73
CA ILE A 86 -4.98 -0.15 18.84
C ILE A 86 -5.85 -1.31 18.36
N HIS A 87 -6.58 -1.96 19.28
CA HIS A 87 -7.50 -3.03 18.94
C HIS A 87 -8.58 -2.57 17.94
N ASP A 88 -9.19 -1.41 18.21
CA ASP A 88 -10.20 -0.83 17.32
C ASP A 88 -9.60 -0.39 15.98
N GLY A 89 -8.33 0.03 15.97
CA GLY A 89 -7.57 0.30 14.75
C GLY A 89 -7.41 -0.92 13.85
N PHE A 90 -7.12 -2.10 14.44
CA PHE A 90 -7.08 -3.37 13.70
C PHE A 90 -8.46 -3.76 13.16
N ALA A 91 -9.52 -3.60 13.95
CA ALA A 91 -10.88 -3.87 13.49
C ALA A 91 -11.25 -2.97 12.30
N ARG A 92 -10.96 -1.67 12.40
CA ARG A 92 -11.23 -0.69 11.36
C ARG A 92 -10.48 -1.00 10.05
N ILE A 93 -9.18 -1.27 10.11
CA ILE A 93 -8.43 -1.55 8.88
C ILE A 93 -8.84 -2.88 8.24
N THR A 94 -9.24 -3.86 9.05
CA THR A 94 -9.78 -5.13 8.56
C THR A 94 -11.05 -4.91 7.73
N GLU A 95 -11.94 -4.02 8.18
CA GLU A 95 -13.16 -3.67 7.44
C GLU A 95 -12.85 -2.96 6.12
N VAL A 96 -11.91 -2.01 6.13
CA VAL A 96 -11.46 -1.32 4.91
C VAL A 96 -10.90 -2.30 3.88
N ILE A 97 -10.06 -3.24 4.31
CA ILE A 97 -9.50 -4.27 3.42
C ILE A 97 -10.60 -5.16 2.82
N LYS A 98 -11.55 -5.63 3.64
CA LYS A 98 -12.66 -6.49 3.19
C LYS A 98 -13.54 -5.82 2.16
N ASN A 99 -13.84 -4.53 2.34
CA ASN A 99 -14.74 -3.79 1.45
C ASN A 99 -14.12 -3.49 0.07
N GLU A 100 -12.79 -3.53 -0.06
CA GLU A 100 -12.09 -3.15 -1.29
C GLU A 100 -11.40 -4.31 -2.02
N GLN A 101 -11.34 -5.50 -1.42
CA GLN A 101 -10.63 -6.66 -1.99
C GLN A 101 -11.18 -7.16 -3.33
N VAL A 102 -12.43 -6.85 -3.69
CA VAL A 102 -13.14 -7.43 -4.85
C VAL A 102 -12.45 -7.14 -6.20
N SER A 103 -11.61 -6.09 -6.26
CA SER A 103 -11.01 -5.61 -7.52
C SER A 103 -9.48 -5.69 -7.56
N LEU A 104 -8.82 -6.16 -6.49
CA LEU A 104 -7.36 -6.09 -6.36
C LEU A 104 -6.69 -7.41 -6.73
N ARG A 105 -5.58 -7.34 -7.46
CA ARG A 105 -4.76 -8.53 -7.75
C ARG A 105 -3.85 -8.91 -6.57
N ARG A 106 -3.48 -7.92 -5.76
CA ARG A 106 -2.61 -8.07 -4.59
C ARG A 106 -2.97 -7.01 -3.56
N SER A 107 -3.03 -7.41 -2.30
CA SER A 107 -3.14 -6.48 -1.17
C SER A 107 -1.84 -6.51 -0.37
N GLU A 108 -1.39 -5.34 0.05
CA GLU A 108 -0.25 -5.18 0.95
C GLU A 108 -0.73 -4.45 2.20
N PHE A 109 -0.49 -5.04 3.36
CA PHE A 109 -0.80 -4.43 4.65
C PHE A 109 0.49 -4.07 5.37
N ILE A 110 0.64 -2.80 5.71
CA ILE A 110 1.82 -2.24 6.38
C ILE A 110 1.41 -1.94 7.82
N VAL A 111 2.20 -2.43 8.78
CA VAL A 111 2.08 -2.02 10.18
C VAL A 111 3.35 -1.27 10.55
N TYR A 112 3.18 -0.06 11.05
CA TYR A 112 4.27 0.76 11.59
C TYR A 112 3.97 1.09 13.05
N TYR A 113 4.94 0.84 13.92
CA TYR A 113 4.87 1.21 15.32
C TYR A 113 6.15 1.96 15.69
N SER A 114 5.99 3.18 16.22
CA SER A 114 7.04 3.90 16.92
C SER A 114 6.58 4.16 18.35
N GLY A 115 7.40 3.79 19.32
CA GLY A 115 7.09 3.88 20.74
C GLY A 115 8.02 3.00 21.58
N HIS A 116 7.65 2.77 22.83
CA HIS A 116 8.39 1.85 23.67
C HIS A 116 8.17 0.42 23.23
N SER A 117 9.26 -0.33 23.06
CA SER A 117 9.20 -1.79 23.12
C SER A 117 9.35 -2.19 24.59
N ASP A 118 8.29 -2.76 25.15
CA ASP A 118 8.36 -3.54 26.39
C ASP A 118 9.25 -4.78 26.24
#